data_AF-A0A7X3PM15-F1
#
_entry.id   AF-A0A7X3PM15-F1
#
_cell.length_a   1.000
_cell.length_b   1.000
_cell.length_c   1.000
_cell.angle_alpha   90.00
_cell.angle_beta   90.00
_cell.angle_gamma   90.00
#
_symmetry.space_group_name_H-M   'P 1'
#
loop_
_entity.id
_entity.type
_entity.pdbx_description
1 polymer ?
#
loop_
_entity_poly.entity_id
_entity_poly.type
_entity_poly.pdbx_seq_one_letter_code
_entity_poly.pdbx_strand_id
1 'polypeptide(L)'
;MAKPNDPDLSLTDAMLRIGASLDLDTVLREIIDSARALTGASIGIIAAVDETGIPIDFYFSGIGPGEGRELQTWPGGARLFEHFRVLDAPLRH
;
A
#
# COMPACT_ATOMS: atom_id res chain seq x y z
N MET A 1 38.84 7.21 18.54
CA MET A 1 37.45 7.47 18.96
C MET A 1 36.53 6.81 17.93
N ALA A 2 36.01 5.61 18.22
CA ALA A 2 35.09 4.88 17.36
C ALA A 2 33.67 5.02 17.93
N LYS A 3 32.70 5.38 17.09
CA LYS A 3 31.28 5.46 17.45
C LYS A 3 30.73 4.04 17.71
N PRO A 4 29.89 3.84 18.74
CA PRO A 4 29.20 2.57 18.92
C PRO A 4 28.16 2.41 17.80
N ASN A 5 28.30 1.37 16.98
CA ASN A 5 27.19 0.83 16.20
C ASN A 5 26.25 0.18 17.22
N ASP A 6 25.00 0.62 17.33
CA ASP A 6 23.96 -0.06 18.10
C ASP A 6 23.47 -1.29 17.32
N PRO A 7 23.88 -2.52 17.68
CA PRO A 7 23.44 -3.73 16.97
C PRO A 7 21.97 -4.08 17.26
N ASP A 8 21.39 -3.54 18.34
CA ASP A 8 20.07 -3.93 18.85
C ASP A 8 18.90 -3.32 18.07
N LEU A 9 19.08 -2.10 17.53
CA LEU A 9 18.09 -1.47 16.65
C LEU A 9 18.03 -2.19 15.29
N SER A 10 19.19 -2.60 14.75
CA SER A 10 19.29 -3.31 13.47
C SER A 10 18.58 -4.67 13.49
N LEU A 11 18.71 -5.42 14.59
CA LEU A 11 18.03 -6.72 14.72
C LEU A 11 16.53 -6.58 14.92
N THR A 12 16.10 -5.58 15.69
CA THR A 12 14.68 -5.29 15.91
C THR A 12 14.00 -4.83 14.63
N ASP A 13 14.66 -3.95 13.86
CA ASP A 13 14.21 -3.54 12.54
C ASP A 13 14.20 -4.70 11.55
N ALA A 14 15.20 -5.58 11.57
CA ALA A 14 15.23 -6.78 10.74
C ALA A 14 14.09 -7.76 11.10
N MET A 15 13.80 -7.94 12.39
CA MET A 15 12.68 -8.76 12.87
C MET A 15 11.32 -8.17 12.51
N LEU A 16 11.14 -6.84 12.65
CA LEU A 16 9.96 -6.12 12.17
C LEU A 16 9.81 -6.26 10.66
N ARG A 17 10.92 -6.18 9.91
CA ARG A 17 10.93 -6.32 8.45
C ARG A 17 10.64 -7.74 8.01
N ILE A 18 11.08 -8.76 8.75
CA ILE A 18 10.77 -10.18 8.49
C ILE A 18 9.32 -10.50 8.89
N GLY A 19 8.86 -10.02 10.05
CA GLY A 19 7.48 -10.19 10.52
C GLY A 19 6.47 -9.46 9.63
N ALA A 20 6.80 -8.23 9.22
CA ALA A 20 6.06 -7.52 8.19
C ALA A 20 6.18 -8.26 6.85
N SER A 21 7.35 -8.72 6.43
CA SER A 21 7.48 -9.44 5.14
C SER A 21 6.68 -10.75 5.08
N LEU A 22 6.39 -11.40 6.21
CA LEU A 22 5.62 -12.65 6.23
C LEU A 22 4.11 -12.42 6.27
N ASP A 23 3.63 -11.19 6.53
CA ASP A 23 2.20 -10.88 6.56
C ASP A 23 1.81 -9.46 6.09
N LEU A 24 2.68 -8.76 5.36
CA LEU A 24 2.46 -7.38 4.90
C LEU A 24 1.22 -7.32 4.03
N ASP A 25 1.03 -8.33 3.19
CA ASP A 25 -0.18 -8.55 2.41
C ASP A 25 -1.44 -8.53 3.26
N THR A 26 -1.46 -9.27 4.36
CA THR A 26 -2.62 -9.35 5.25
C THR A 26 -2.81 -8.05 6.00
N VAL A 27 -1.73 -7.44 6.51
CA VAL A 27 -1.80 -6.16 7.21
C VAL A 27 -2.34 -5.06 6.28
N LEU A 28 -1.85 -4.96 5.05
CA LEU A 28 -2.32 -3.97 4.09
C LEU A 28 -3.78 -4.22 3.69
N ARG A 29 -4.20 -5.49 3.56
CA ARG A 29 -5.61 -5.88 3.36
C ARG A 29 -6.50 -5.47 4.54
N GLU A 30 -6.08 -5.72 5.77
CA GLU A 30 -6.83 -5.32 6.97
C GLU A 30 -6.93 -3.80 7.12
N ILE A 31 -5.84 -3.08 6.85
CA ILE A 31 -5.81 -1.61 6.88
C ILE A 31 -6.82 -1.06 5.87
N ILE A 32 -6.80 -1.55 4.64
CA ILE A 32 -7.68 -1.03 3.59
C ILE A 32 -9.14 -1.37 3.84
N ASP A 33 -9.43 -2.57 4.37
CA ASP A 33 -10.77 -2.97 4.76
C ASP A 33 -11.30 -2.10 5.91
N SER A 34 -10.46 -1.83 6.91
CA SER A 34 -10.80 -0.95 8.04
C SER A 34 -11.02 0.49 7.60
N ALA A 35 -10.15 1.03 6.74
CA ALA A 35 -10.28 2.37 6.20
C ALA A 35 -11.57 2.51 5.37
N ARG A 36 -11.89 1.50 4.54
CA ARG A 36 -13.13 1.46 3.77
C ARG A 36 -14.37 1.47 4.69
N ALA A 37 -14.37 0.63 5.72
CA ALA A 37 -15.45 0.56 6.70
C ALA A 37 -15.62 1.87 7.49
N LEU A 38 -14.51 2.51 7.89
CA LEU A 38 -14.52 3.77 8.65
C LEU A 38 -15.02 4.95 7.82
N THR A 39 -14.66 5.01 6.54
CA THR A 39 -15.00 6.12 5.64
C THR A 39 -16.35 5.93 4.94
N GLY A 40 -16.88 4.69 4.94
CA GLY A 40 -18.06 4.32 4.16
C GLY A 40 -17.79 4.25 2.65
N ALA A 41 -16.53 4.22 2.23
CA ALA A 41 -16.17 4.12 0.81
C ALA A 41 -16.63 2.77 0.23
N SER A 42 -17.05 2.77 -1.04
CA SER A 42 -17.40 1.52 -1.72
C SER A 42 -16.18 0.68 -2.07
N ILE A 43 -15.05 1.34 -2.36
CA ILE A 43 -13.81 0.72 -2.82
C ILE A 43 -12.62 1.38 -2.11
N GLY A 44 -11.62 0.58 -1.75
CA GLY A 44 -10.30 1.05 -1.30
C GLY A 44 -9.20 0.45 -2.19
N ILE A 45 -8.16 1.25 -2.47
CA ILE A 45 -6.95 0.80 -3.18
C ILE A 45 -5.68 1.31 -2.46
N ILE A 46 -4.72 0.43 -2.18
CA ILE A 46 -3.35 0.77 -1.77
C ILE A 46 -2.42 0.29 -2.88
N ALA A 47 -1.52 1.18 -3.33
CA ALA A 47 -0.45 0.83 -4.25
C ALA A 47 0.88 0.82 -3.50
N ALA A 48 1.59 -0.31 -3.51
CA ALA A 48 2.99 -0.36 -3.10
C ALA A 48 3.85 0.12 -4.27
N VAL A 49 4.76 1.05 -4.02
CA VAL A 49 5.64 1.62 -5.05
C VAL A 49 7.10 1.28 -4.76
N ASP A 50 7.91 1.21 -5.82
CA ASP A 50 9.36 1.14 -5.70
C ASP A 50 9.98 2.51 -5.36
N GLU A 51 11.32 2.55 -5.26
CA GLU A 51 12.08 3.76 -4.96
C GLU A 51 11.92 4.88 -6.00
N THR A 52 11.49 4.53 -7.22
CA THR A 52 11.22 5.48 -8.31
C THR A 52 9.76 5.97 -8.32
N GLY A 53 8.92 5.42 -7.44
CA GLY A 53 7.50 5.74 -7.34
C GLY A 53 6.63 4.92 -8.31
N ILE A 54 7.17 3.89 -8.95
CA ILE A 54 6.43 3.02 -9.86
C ILE A 54 5.66 1.98 -9.03
N PRO A 55 4.34 1.80 -9.23
CA PRO A 55 3.60 0.74 -8.57
C PRO A 55 4.13 -0.66 -8.92
N ILE A 56 4.42 -1.45 -7.89
CA ILE A 56 4.88 -2.84 -8.00
C ILE A 56 3.86 -3.84 -7.45
N ASP A 57 2.91 -3.39 -6.62
CA ASP A 57 1.82 -4.21 -6.11
C ASP A 57 0.57 -3.38 -5.77
N PHE A 58 -0.60 -4.01 -5.75
CA PHE A 58 -1.87 -3.38 -5.45
C PHE A 58 -2.73 -4.24 -4.50
N TYR A 59 -3.26 -3.59 -3.48
CA TYR A 59 -4.20 -4.16 -2.52
C TYR A 59 -5.57 -3.51 -2.73
N PHE A 60 -6.60 -4.34 -2.85
CA PHE A 60 -7.95 -3.91 -3.14
C PHE A 60 -8.91 -4.32 -2.04
N SER A 61 -9.91 -3.48 -1.82
CA SER A 61 -10.97 -3.68 -0.85
C SER A 61 -12.30 -3.27 -1.48
N GLY A 62 -13.32 -4.11 -1.36
CA GLY A 62 -14.67 -3.82 -1.87
C GLY A 62 -14.85 -4.14 -3.36
N ILE A 63 -13.89 -4.87 -3.93
CA ILE A 63 -13.88 -5.32 -5.32
C ILE A 63 -13.96 -6.85 -5.32
N GLY A 64 -14.86 -7.41 -6.15
CA GLY A 64 -15.00 -8.86 -6.25
C GLY A 64 -13.71 -9.54 -6.77
N PRO A 65 -13.51 -10.85 -6.52
CA PRO A 65 -12.27 -11.56 -6.89
C PRO A 65 -11.94 -11.55 -8.40
N GLY A 66 -12.89 -11.24 -9.29
CA GLY A 66 -12.64 -11.07 -10.74
C GLY A 66 -12.38 -9.63 -11.19
N GLU A 67 -12.83 -8.66 -10.41
CA GLU A 67 -12.98 -7.26 -10.81
C GLU A 67 -11.71 -6.45 -10.48
N GLY A 68 -10.93 -6.90 -9.48
CA GLY A 68 -9.61 -6.35 -9.18
C GLY A 68 -8.56 -6.61 -10.27
N ARG A 69 -8.74 -7.67 -11.07
CA ARG A 69 -7.87 -7.94 -12.22
C ARG A 69 -8.19 -7.03 -13.39
N GLU A 70 -9.46 -6.73 -13.63
CA GLU A 70 -9.88 -5.77 -14.65
C GLU A 70 -9.34 -4.37 -14.35
N LEU A 71 -9.41 -3.93 -13.08
CA LEU A 71 -8.81 -2.65 -12.66
C LEU A 71 -7.29 -2.60 -12.87
N GLN A 72 -6.57 -3.69 -12.60
CA GLN A 72 -5.12 -3.75 -12.84
C GLN A 72 -4.76 -3.69 -14.33
N THR A 73 -5.61 -4.27 -15.19
CA THR A 73 -5.39 -4.26 -16.65
C THR A 73 -6.03 -3.07 -17.36
N TRP A 74 -6.73 -2.20 -16.62
CA TRP A 74 -7.41 -1.06 -17.21
C TRP A 74 -6.38 -0.07 -17.78
N PRO A 75 -6.42 0.25 -19.09
CA PRO A 75 -5.44 1.14 -19.72
C PRO A 75 -5.38 2.54 -19.09
N GLY A 76 -6.46 2.97 -18.42
CA GLY A 76 -6.53 4.23 -17.68
C GLY A 76 -5.96 4.19 -16.26
N GLY A 77 -5.74 2.99 -15.69
CA GLY A 77 -5.36 2.82 -14.28
C GLY A 77 -4.05 3.52 -13.92
N ALA A 78 -3.02 3.36 -14.76
CA ALA A 78 -1.74 4.04 -14.55
C ALA A 78 -1.86 5.58 -14.59
N ARG A 79 -2.68 6.11 -15.50
CA ARG A 79 -2.94 7.56 -15.57
C ARG A 79 -3.71 8.07 -14.36
N LEU A 80 -4.68 7.30 -13.88
CA LEU A 80 -5.46 7.65 -12.69
C LEU A 80 -4.58 7.62 -11.44
N PHE A 81 -3.72 6.62 -11.29
CA PHE A 81 -2.74 6.55 -10.20
C PHE A 81 -1.84 7.78 -10.20
N GLU A 82 -1.23 8.12 -11.34
CA GLU A 82 -0.40 9.32 -11.46
C GLU A 82 -1.16 10.61 -11.12
N HIS A 83 -2.42 10.70 -11.53
CA HIS A 83 -3.26 11.84 -11.19
C HIS A 83 -3.47 11.96 -9.67
N PHE A 84 -3.78 10.87 -8.98
CA PHE A 84 -3.96 10.88 -7.53
C PHE A 84 -2.66 11.11 -6.76
N ARG A 85 -1.53 10.65 -7.29
CA ARG A 85 -0.21 10.76 -6.65
C ARG A 85 0.25 12.21 -6.48
N VAL A 86 -0.15 13.10 -7.38
CA VAL A 86 0.26 14.52 -7.36
C VAL A 86 -0.76 15.42 -6.66
N LEU A 87 -1.79 14.85 -6.02
CA LEU A 87 -2.78 15.64 -5.28
C LEU A 87 -2.21 16.06 -3.92
N ASP A 88 -2.27 17.36 -3.64
CA ASP A 88 -1.91 17.92 -2.34
C ASP A 88 -3.01 17.72 -1.28
N ALA A 89 -4.21 17.29 -1.68
CA ALA A 89 -5.34 17.08 -0.78
C ALA A 89 -6.32 15.99 -1.30
N PRO A 90 -7.10 15.34 -0.41
CA PRO A 90 -8.12 14.38 -0.81
C PRO A 90 -9.21 15.03 -1.69
N LEU A 91 -9.62 14.34 -2.74
CA LEU A 91 -10.81 14.72 -3.51
C LEU A 91 -12.07 14.45 -2.67
N ARG A 92 -12.97 15.44 -2.62
CA ARG A 92 -14.28 15.32 -1.97
C ARG A 92 -15.35 15.61 -3.01
N HIS A 93 -16.30 14.71 -3.13
CA HIS A 93 -17.50 14.84 -3.97
C HIS A 93 -18.75 14.71 -3.11
#